data_AF-A0A6C0J5N2-F1
#
_entry.id   AF-A0A6C0J5N2-F1
#
_cell.length_a   1.000
_cell.length_b   1.000
_cell.length_c   1.000
_cell.angle_alpha   90.00
_cell.angle_beta   90.00
_cell.angle_gamma   90.00
#
_symmetry.space_group_name_H-M   'P 1'
#
loop_
_entity.id
_entity.type
_entity.pdbx_description
1 polymer ?
#
loop_
_entity_poly.entity_id
_entity_poly.type
_entity_poly.pdbx_seq_one_letter_code
_entity_poly.pdbx_strand_id
1 'polypeptide(L)' 'MNFWLLPTTNALINTFLRSLVVIAVMILGFKTSWYSAYWGAVVHDAISLILIRDLV' A
#
# COMPACT_ATOMS: atom_id res chain seq x y z
N MET A 1 5.59 12.81 -14.29
CA MET A 1 4.61 11.89 -13.68
C MET A 1 5.03 11.64 -12.24
N ASN A 2 4.13 11.82 -11.29
CA ASN A 2 4.43 11.56 -9.89
C ASN A 2 4.35 10.05 -9.64
N PHE A 3 5.46 9.42 -9.21
CA PHE A 3 5.54 7.98 -8.98
C PHE A 3 4.43 7.48 -8.02
N TRP A 4 4.05 8.32 -7.07
CA TRP A 4 3.01 8.05 -6.08
C TRP A 4 1.58 7.96 -6.64
N LEU A 5 1.35 8.40 -7.88
CA LEU A 5 0.05 8.43 -8.57
C LEU A 5 -0.01 7.42 -9.74
N LEU A 6 0.84 6.40 -9.75
CA LEU A 6 0.82 5.33 -10.75
C LEU A 6 0.37 4.02 -10.12
N PRO A 7 -0.56 3.26 -10.75
CA PRO A 7 -1.11 3.44 -12.10
C PRO A 7 -2.32 4.40 -12.21
N THR A 8 -2.88 4.87 -11.10
CA THR A 8 -4.09 5.71 -11.10
C THR A 8 -3.82 7.12 -10.60
N THR A 9 -4.36 8.14 -11.29
CA THR A 9 -4.23 9.55 -10.91
C THR A 9 -4.82 9.89 -9.54
N ASN A 10 -5.68 9.04 -8.99
CA ASN A 10 -6.25 9.20 -7.66
C ASN A 10 -5.33 8.56 -6.60
N ALA A 11 -4.82 9.40 -5.70
CA ALA A 11 -3.88 9.00 -4.66
C ALA A 11 -4.44 7.91 -3.71
N LEU A 12 -5.72 8.00 -3.33
CA LEU A 12 -6.38 7.05 -2.43
C LEU A 12 -6.53 5.67 -3.06
N ILE A 13 -6.98 5.63 -4.32
CA ILE A 13 -7.10 4.38 -5.08
C ILE A 13 -5.71 3.76 -5.25
N ASN A 14 -4.69 4.60 -5.48
CA ASN A 14 -3.33 4.12 -5.67
C ASN A 14 -2.73 3.51 -4.40
N THR A 15 -2.96 4.13 -3.23
CA THR A 15 -2.56 3.55 -1.93
C THR A 15 -3.27 2.23 -1.66
N PHE A 16 -4.57 2.14 -1.96
CA PHE A 16 -5.33 0.89 -1.79
C PHE A 16 -4.81 -0.23 -2.70
N LEU A 17 -4.58 0.05 -3.98
CA LEU A 17 -4.02 -0.94 -4.90
C LEU A 17 -2.63 -1.40 -4.46
N ARG A 18 -1.80 -0.49 -3.96
CA ARG A 18 -0.46 -0.85 -3.44
C ARG A 18 -0.56 -1.70 -2.18
N SER A 19 -1.51 -1.45 -1.29
CA SER A 19 -1.70 -2.27 -0.10
C SER A 19 -2.15 -3.70 -0.42
N LEU A 20 -2.97 -3.90 -1.46
CA LEU A 20 -3.28 -5.24 -1.98
C LEU A 20 -2.03 -5.98 -2.47
N VAL A 21 -1.13 -5.28 -3.17
CA VAL A 21 0.14 -5.86 -3.62
C VAL A 21 1.02 -6.23 -2.41
N VAL A 22 1.07 -5.38 -1.39
CA VAL A 22 1.80 -5.66 -0.13
C VAL A 22 1.25 -6.91 0.55
N ILE A 23 -0.07 -7.05 0.68
CA ILE A 23 -0.70 -8.25 1.24
C ILE A 23 -0.32 -9.49 0.43
N ALA A 24 -0.40 -9.42 -0.90
CA ALA A 24 -0.05 -10.52 -1.78
C ALA A 24 1.43 -10.94 -1.63
N VAL A 25 2.36 -9.98 -1.55
CA VAL A 25 3.79 -10.25 -1.32
C VAL A 25 4.03 -10.86 0.06
N MET A 26 3.34 -10.38 1.09
CA MET A 26 3.48 -10.91 2.44
C MET A 26 2.98 -12.35 2.57
N ILE A 27 1.88 -12.68 1.92
CA ILE A 27 1.29 -14.02 1.97
C ILE A 27 2.04 -14.98 1.05
N LEU A 28 2.29 -14.61 -0.21
CA LEU A 28 2.86 -15.50 -1.21
C LEU A 28 4.40 -15.53 -1.17
N GLY A 29 5.04 -14.39 -0.93
CA GLY A 29 6.49 -14.27 -0.87
C GLY A 29 7.05 -14.67 0.49
N PHE A 30 6.53 -14.09 1.57
CA PHE A 30 7.03 -14.32 2.93
C PHE A 30 6.27 -15.41 3.70
N LYS A 31 5.25 -16.03 3.10
CA LYS A 31 4.44 -17.10 3.73
C LYS A 31 3.85 -16.70 5.09
N THR A 32 3.54 -15.42 5.26
CA THR A 32 2.97 -14.91 6.51
C THR A 32 1.47 -15.19 6.61
N SER A 33 0.92 -15.15 7.83
CA SER A 33 -0.51 -15.31 8.06
C SER A 33 -1.30 -14.10 7.56
N TRP A 34 -2.57 -14.31 7.20
CA TRP A 34 -3.51 -13.25 6.81
C TRP A 34 -3.57 -12.09 7.82
N TYR A 35 -3.55 -12.42 9.11
CA TYR A 35 -3.54 -11.41 10.18
C TYR A 35 -2.30 -10.51 10.13
N SER A 36 -1.12 -11.12 9.96
CA SER A 36 0.15 -10.37 9.89
C SER A 36 0.24 -9.54 8.62
N ALA A 37 -0.21 -10.09 7.48
CA ALA A 37 -0.26 -9.39 6.21
C ALA A 37 -1.22 -8.19 6.24
N TYR A 38 -2.39 -8.35 6.87
CA TYR A 38 -3.34 -7.26 7.08
C TYR A 38 -2.72 -6.10 7.86
N TRP A 39 -2.11 -6.38 9.02
CA TRP A 39 -1.46 -5.35 9.82
C TRP A 39 -0.27 -4.71 9.09
N GLY A 40 0.52 -5.49 8.34
CA GLY A 40 1.59 -4.97 7.51
C GLY A 40 1.08 -3.99 6.45
N ALA A 41 -0.04 -4.30 5.81
CA ALA A 41 -0.68 -3.42 4.83
C ALA A 41 -1.24 -2.13 5.46
N VAL A 42 -1.83 -2.21 6.66
CA VAL A 42 -2.29 -1.03 7.40
C VAL A 42 -1.13 -0.10 7.75
N VAL A 43 -0.02 -0.65 8.25
CA VAL A 43 1.18 0.15 8.58
C VAL A 43 1.79 0.75 7.31
N HIS A 44 1.89 -0.03 6.23
CA HIS A 44 2.33 0.47 4.94
C HIS A 44 1.47 1.64 4.46
N ASP A 45 0.14 1.56 4.57
CA ASP A 45 -0.77 2.63 4.14
C ASP A 45 -0.67 3.87 5.04
N ALA A 46 -0.50 3.70 6.35
CA ALA A 46 -0.27 4.82 7.26
C ALA A 46 1.02 5.59 6.90
N ILE A 47 2.13 4.87 6.67
CA ILE A 47 3.40 5.47 6.24
C ILE A 47 3.22 6.14 4.87
N SER A 48 2.53 5.47 3.96
CA SER A 48 2.27 5.97 2.63
C SER A 48 1.53 7.31 2.65
N LEU A 49 0.45 7.41 3.42
CA LEU A 49 -0.35 8.64 3.57
C LEU A 49 0.47 9.79 4.13
N ILE A 50 1.40 9.52 5.04
CA ILE A 50 2.33 10.53 5.55
C ILE A 50 3.27 11.02 4.43
N LEU A 51 3.81 10.11 3.62
CA LEU A 51 4.73 10.43 2.52
C LEU A 51 4.06 11.19 1.36
N ILE A 52 2.77 10.94 1.12
CA ILE A 52 1.99 11.61 0.08
C ILE A 52 1.15 12.77 0.61
N ARG A 53 1.36 13.20 1.86
CA ARG A 53 0.54 14.23 2.51
C ARG A 53 0.47 15.53 1.71
N ASP A 54 1.56 15.92 1.07
CA ASP A 54 1.64 17.16 0.27
C ASP A 54 1.05 17.00 -1.16
N LEU A 55 0.58 15.81 -1.51
CA LEU A 55 0.04 15.45 -2.83
C LEU A 55 -1.48 15.21 -2.83
N VAL A 56 -2.09 15.17 -1.65
CA VAL A 56 -3.52 14.94 -1.42
C VAL A 56 -4.22 16.24 -1.05
#